data_AF-A0A1Z5SFU1-F1
#
_entry.id   AF-A0A1Z5SFU1-F1
#
_cell.length_a   1.000
_cell.length_b   1.000
_cell.length_c   1.000
_cell.angle_alpha   90.00
_cell.angle_beta   90.00
_cell.angle_gamma   90.00
#
_symmetry.space_group_name_H-M   'P 1'
#
loop_
_entity.id
_entity.type
_entity.pdbx_description
1 polymer ?
#
loop_
_entity_poly.entity_id
_entity_poly.type
_entity_poly.pdbx_seq_one_letter_code
_entity_poly.pdbx_strand_id
1 'polypeptide(L)'
;MFVHLNDYLIHRFQTKRRWGEFSFFIPANMHREQEIVQIFKNLAANTADRYAINIQATTTIQGSRPPFDELMQLLQQLDKELTSQGVKLLESYKASAGQLPETLTDKLKGIITETIEQFVKKL
;
A
#
# COMPACT_ATOMS: atom_id res chain seq x y z
N MET A 1 22.74 8.30 10.98
CA MET A 1 21.99 7.13 11.50
C MET A 1 20.78 6.88 10.60
N PHE A 2 21.00 6.55 9.32
CA PHE A 2 19.96 6.35 8.28
C PHE A 2 19.91 4.90 7.76
N VAL A 3 20.68 4.00 8.38
CA VAL A 3 20.98 2.67 7.85
C VAL A 3 19.79 1.71 8.03
N HIS A 4 19.03 1.84 9.12
CA HIS A 4 17.96 0.89 9.44
C HIS A 4 16.68 1.02 8.61
N LEU A 5 16.37 2.22 8.09
CA LEU A 5 15.23 2.36 7.18
C LEU A 5 15.53 1.74 5.82
N ASN A 6 16.78 1.86 5.38
CA ASN A 6 17.24 1.28 4.12
C ASN A 6 17.25 -0.26 4.20
N ASP A 7 17.66 -0.84 5.32
CA ASP A 7 17.67 -2.30 5.52
C ASP A 7 16.26 -2.91 5.55
N TYR A 8 15.25 -2.21 6.10
CA TYR A 8 13.85 -2.67 6.05
C TYR A 8 13.30 -2.71 4.62
N LEU A 9 13.62 -1.69 3.81
CA LEU A 9 13.24 -1.61 2.41
C LEU A 9 13.99 -2.69 1.59
N ILE A 10 15.29 -2.88 1.84
CA ILE A 10 16.11 -3.88 1.15
C ILE A 10 15.65 -5.32 1.45
N HIS A 11 15.31 -5.64 2.71
CA HIS A 11 14.80 -6.98 3.06
C HIS A 11 13.39 -7.26 2.50
N ARG A 12 12.57 -6.24 2.23
CA ARG A 12 11.20 -6.39 1.68
C ARG A 12 11.15 -6.39 0.14
N PHE A 13 12.13 -5.79 -0.55
CA PHE A 13 12.03 -5.48 -2.00
C PHE A 13 12.94 -6.26 -2.96
N GLN A 14 13.64 -7.32 -2.53
CA GLN A 14 14.54 -8.08 -3.42
C GLN A 14 13.87 -9.06 -4.41
N THR A 15 12.54 -9.09 -4.57
CA THR A 15 11.90 -9.99 -5.55
C THR A 15 10.89 -9.27 -6.44
N LYS A 16 11.34 -8.84 -7.63
CA LYS A 16 10.80 -9.21 -8.97
C LYS A 16 11.18 -8.16 -10.01
N ARG A 17 12.17 -8.48 -10.86
CA ARG A 17 12.38 -7.85 -12.16
C ARG A 17 11.72 -8.67 -13.27
N ARG A 18 11.23 -7.92 -14.28
CA ARG A 18 10.94 -8.27 -15.68
C ARG A 18 9.80 -9.24 -15.93
N TRP A 19 8.93 -8.89 -16.89
CA TRP A 19 8.50 -9.56 -18.13
C TRP A 19 7.46 -8.59 -18.75
N GLY A 20 7.59 -8.11 -20.00
CA GLY A 20 7.45 -8.88 -21.24
C GLY A 20 6.06 -8.61 -21.80
N GLU A 21 5.98 -7.83 -22.89
CA GLU A 21 4.76 -7.41 -23.61
C GLU A 21 3.85 -8.60 -23.96
N PHE A 22 2.55 -8.49 -23.69
CA PHE A 22 1.52 -9.28 -24.38
C PHE A 22 0.20 -8.51 -24.46
N SER A 23 -0.21 -8.19 -25.69
CA SER A 23 -1.57 -7.71 -26.03
C SER A 23 -2.58 -8.83 -25.79
N PHE A 24 -3.64 -8.60 -25.02
CA PHE A 24 -4.73 -9.57 -24.86
C PHE A 24 -6.11 -8.91 -24.78
N PHE A 25 -7.04 -9.56 -25.49
CA PHE A 25 -8.49 -9.48 -25.32
C PHE A 25 -8.88 -9.32 -23.85
N ILE A 26 -9.77 -8.38 -23.53
CA ILE A 26 -10.23 -8.10 -22.16
C ILE A 26 -11.49 -8.94 -21.88
N PRO A 27 -11.40 -10.07 -21.16
CA PRO A 27 -12.58 -10.74 -20.62
C PRO A 27 -13.25 -9.85 -19.56
N ALA A 28 -14.57 -9.95 -19.38
CA ALA A 28 -15.34 -9.18 -18.40
C ALA A 28 -14.81 -9.27 -16.94
N ASN A 29 -14.08 -10.35 -16.60
CA ASN A 29 -13.38 -10.49 -15.32
C ASN A 29 -12.16 -9.56 -15.16
N MET A 30 -11.45 -9.22 -16.24
CA MET A 30 -10.35 -8.23 -16.18
C MET A 30 -10.85 -6.85 -15.78
N HIS A 31 -12.08 -6.48 -16.19
CA HIS A 31 -12.67 -5.18 -15.86
C HIS A 31 -12.92 -5.07 -14.34
N ARG A 32 -13.48 -6.11 -13.72
CA ARG A 32 -13.70 -6.15 -12.26
C ARG A 32 -12.39 -6.18 -11.46
N GLU A 33 -11.38 -6.89 -11.93
CA GLU A 33 -10.05 -6.85 -11.30
C GLU A 33 -9.46 -5.43 -11.33
N GLN A 34 -9.56 -4.74 -12.48
CA GLN A 34 -9.06 -3.38 -12.64
C GLN A 34 -9.83 -2.39 -11.74
N GLU A 35 -11.14 -2.54 -11.62
CA GLU A 35 -11.98 -1.74 -10.71
C GLU A 35 -11.54 -1.91 -9.26
N ILE A 36 -11.37 -3.14 -8.80
CA ILE A 36 -10.94 -3.46 -7.44
C ILE A 36 -9.54 -2.91 -7.14
N VAL A 37 -8.62 -3.05 -8.08
CA VAL A 37 -7.27 -2.49 -8.00
C VAL A 37 -7.34 -0.96 -7.88
N GLN A 38 -8.18 -0.30 -8.67
CA GLN A 38 -8.32 1.15 -8.63
C GLN A 38 -8.97 1.64 -7.32
N ILE A 39 -10.00 0.93 -6.84
CA ILE A 39 -10.63 1.19 -5.55
C ILE A 39 -9.59 1.11 -4.44
N PHE A 40 -8.78 0.04 -4.45
CA PHE A 40 -7.74 -0.13 -3.44
C PHE A 40 -6.64 0.93 -3.52
N LYS A 41 -6.22 1.36 -4.73
CA LYS A 41 -5.29 2.49 -4.90
C LYS A 41 -5.81 3.77 -4.25
N ASN A 42 -7.08 4.10 -4.50
CA ASN A 42 -7.68 5.31 -3.94
C ASN A 42 -7.79 5.22 -2.41
N LEU A 43 -8.18 4.06 -1.87
CA LEU A 43 -8.21 3.81 -0.42
C LEU A 43 -6.83 3.93 0.22
N ALA A 44 -5.82 3.37 -0.43
CA ALA A 44 -4.45 3.40 0.07
C ALA A 44 -3.90 4.83 0.10
N ALA A 45 -4.10 5.60 -0.97
CA ALA A 45 -3.74 7.01 -1.05
C ALA A 45 -4.43 7.84 0.04
N ASN A 46 -5.76 7.71 0.18
CA ASN A 46 -6.53 8.43 1.20
C ASN A 46 -6.09 8.07 2.63
N THR A 47 -5.79 6.80 2.88
CA THR A 47 -5.29 6.35 4.19
C THR A 47 -3.93 6.98 4.47
N ALA A 48 -2.98 6.91 3.53
CA ALA A 48 -1.66 7.52 3.68
C ALA A 48 -1.72 9.04 3.89
N ASP A 49 -2.57 9.74 3.13
CA ASP A 49 -2.75 11.19 3.28
C ASP A 49 -3.32 11.56 4.67
N ARG A 50 -4.23 10.75 5.22
CA ARG A 50 -4.72 10.94 6.60
C ARG A 50 -3.59 10.84 7.63
N TYR A 51 -2.69 9.86 7.50
CA TYR A 51 -1.52 9.76 8.39
C TYR A 51 -0.56 10.95 8.20
N ALA A 52 -0.39 11.45 6.97
CA ALA A 52 0.47 12.59 6.69
C ALA A 52 -0.07 13.87 7.35
N ILE A 53 -1.39 14.10 7.24
CA ILE A 53 -2.08 15.21 7.91
C ILE A 53 -1.92 15.12 9.42
N ASN A 54 -2.05 13.92 10.00
CA ASN A 54 -1.86 13.73 11.44
C ASN A 54 -0.43 14.07 11.88
N ILE A 55 0.59 13.66 11.12
CA ILE A 55 2.00 14.00 11.42
C ILE A 55 2.23 15.50 11.32
N GLN A 56 1.68 16.15 10.31
CA GLN A 56 1.79 17.60 10.14
C GLN A 56 1.09 18.37 11.28
N ALA A 57 -0.08 17.91 11.70
CA ALA A 57 -0.81 18.49 12.83
C ALA A 57 -0.02 18.34 14.14
N THR A 58 0.50 17.14 14.43
CA THR A 58 1.35 16.89 15.60
C THR A 58 2.59 17.78 15.58
N THR A 59 3.26 17.89 14.42
CA THR A 59 4.44 18.75 14.24
C THR A 59 4.12 20.21 14.53
N THR A 60 2.94 20.67 14.08
CA THR A 60 2.48 22.05 14.30
C THR A 60 2.18 22.30 15.77
N ILE A 61 1.53 21.36 16.45
CA ILE A 61 1.15 21.48 17.87
C ILE A 61 2.39 21.42 18.78
N GLN A 62 3.30 20.49 18.51
CA GLN A 62 4.51 20.27 19.33
C GLN A 62 5.67 21.21 18.94
N GLY A 63 5.56 21.94 17.85
CA GLY A 63 6.61 22.81 17.32
C GLY A 63 7.86 22.06 16.84
N SER A 64 7.81 20.74 16.78
CA SER A 64 8.93 19.87 16.39
C SER A 64 8.41 18.60 15.73
N ARG A 65 9.22 18.01 14.84
CA ARG A 65 8.88 16.78 14.13
C ARG A 65 8.80 15.60 15.12
N PRO A 66 7.82 14.68 14.99
CA PRO A 66 7.76 13.49 15.81
C PRO A 66 9.09 12.71 15.78
N PRO A 67 9.51 12.13 16.91
CA PRO A 67 10.72 11.33 16.97
C PRO A 67 10.62 10.10 16.07
N PHE A 68 11.77 9.54 15.72
CA PHE A 68 11.88 8.40 14.81
C PHE A 68 11.00 7.21 15.24
N ASP A 69 10.96 6.90 16.53
CA ASP A 69 10.17 5.77 17.05
C ASP A 69 8.67 5.96 16.85
N GLU A 70 8.16 7.19 17.00
CA GLU A 70 6.76 7.53 16.73
C GLU A 70 6.45 7.44 15.23
N LEU A 71 7.34 7.94 14.38
CA LEU A 71 7.20 7.82 12.92
C LEU A 71 7.20 6.34 12.47
N MET A 72 8.03 5.51 13.10
CA MET A 72 8.08 4.07 12.83
C MET A 72 6.79 3.37 13.26
N GLN A 73 6.25 3.72 14.44
CA GLN A 73 4.96 3.20 14.89
C GLN A 73 3.82 3.58 13.95
N LEU A 74 3.79 4.84 13.49
CA LEU A 74 2.79 5.30 12.51
C LEU A 74 2.91 4.55 11.17
N LEU A 75 4.13 4.28 10.72
CA LEU A 75 4.37 3.49 9.51
C LEU A 75 3.88 2.04 9.65
N GLN A 76 4.11 1.40 10.79
CA GLN A 76 3.61 0.06 11.08
C GLN A 76 2.08 0.02 11.16
N GLN A 77 1.47 1.06 11.75
CA GLN A 77 0.01 1.20 11.79
C GLN A 77 -0.57 1.38 10.38
N LEU A 78 0.06 2.20 9.54
CA LEU A 78 -0.33 2.38 8.15
C LEU A 78 -0.26 1.05 7.38
N ASP A 79 0.85 0.30 7.45
CA ASP A 79 1.00 -1.00 6.77
C ASP A 79 -0.06 -2.01 7.22
N LYS A 80 -0.33 -2.09 8.53
CA LYS A 80 -1.36 -2.97 9.09
C LYS A 80 -2.75 -2.58 8.62
N GLU A 81 -3.06 -1.29 8.58
CA GLU A 81 -4.36 -0.79 8.14
C GLU A 81 -4.59 -1.05 6.66
N LEU A 82 -3.60 -0.74 5.80
CA LEU A 82 -3.66 -1.01 4.37
C LEU A 82 -3.81 -2.51 4.08
N THR A 83 -3.08 -3.36 4.81
CA THR A 83 -3.20 -4.82 4.70
C THR A 83 -4.60 -5.29 5.09
N SER A 84 -5.16 -4.80 6.20
CA SER A 84 -6.51 -5.13 6.65
C SER A 84 -7.57 -4.71 5.63
N GLN A 85 -7.45 -3.49 5.07
CA GLN A 85 -8.34 -3.01 4.02
C GLN A 85 -8.23 -3.87 2.76
N GLY A 86 -7.01 -4.22 2.35
CA GLY A 86 -6.77 -5.07 1.18
C GLY A 86 -7.37 -6.48 1.33
N VAL A 87 -7.21 -7.11 2.49
CA VAL A 87 -7.79 -8.42 2.80
C VAL A 87 -9.32 -8.38 2.73
N LYS A 88 -9.96 -7.39 3.36
CA LYS A 88 -11.43 -7.22 3.30
C LYS A 88 -11.94 -7.06 1.87
N LEU A 89 -11.16 -6.37 1.03
CA LEU A 89 -11.50 -6.14 -0.37
C LEU A 89 -11.39 -7.44 -1.18
N LEU A 90 -10.35 -8.24 -0.94
CA LEU A 90 -10.19 -9.58 -1.53
C LEU A 90 -11.29 -10.55 -1.08
N GLU A 91 -11.67 -10.53 0.21
CA GLU A 91 -12.78 -11.34 0.74
C GLU A 91 -14.10 -10.98 0.07
N SER A 92 -14.39 -9.68 -0.07
CA SER A 92 -15.60 -9.17 -0.75
C SER A 92 -15.60 -9.55 -2.24
N TYR A 93 -14.44 -9.50 -2.89
CA TYR A 93 -14.30 -9.95 -4.27
C TYR A 93 -14.53 -11.46 -4.40
N LYS A 94 -13.92 -12.27 -3.54
CA LYS A 94 -14.11 -13.73 -3.53
C LYS A 94 -15.57 -14.10 -3.31
N ALA A 95 -16.27 -13.41 -2.41
CA ALA A 95 -17.68 -13.64 -2.14
C ALA A 95 -18.57 -13.36 -3.37
N SER A 96 -18.20 -12.38 -4.20
CA SER A 96 -18.98 -11.97 -5.38
C SER A 96 -18.60 -12.70 -6.67
N ALA A 97 -17.32 -13.08 -6.82
CA ALA A 97 -16.78 -13.72 -8.04
C ALA A 97 -16.59 -15.23 -7.90
N GLY A 98 -16.73 -15.81 -6.70
CA GLY A 98 -16.56 -17.24 -6.42
C GLY A 98 -15.10 -17.73 -6.36
N GLN A 99 -14.19 -17.11 -7.13
CA GLN A 99 -12.75 -17.37 -7.07
C GLN A 99 -11.94 -16.08 -6.88
N LEU A 100 -10.78 -16.21 -6.23
CA LEU A 100 -9.81 -15.13 -6.09
C LEU A 100 -8.67 -15.33 -7.11
N PRO A 101 -8.43 -14.38 -8.03
CA PRO A 101 -7.28 -14.42 -8.92
C PRO A 101 -6.00 -14.26 -8.12
N GLU A 102 -5.03 -15.15 -8.34
CA GLU A 102 -3.72 -15.13 -7.65
C GLU A 102 -2.95 -13.82 -7.94
N THR A 103 -3.14 -13.27 -9.14
CA THR A 103 -2.59 -11.99 -9.58
C THR A 103 -3.12 -10.79 -8.80
N LEU A 104 -4.33 -10.88 -8.24
CA LEU A 104 -4.98 -9.76 -7.55
C LEU A 104 -4.33 -9.48 -6.20
N THR A 105 -3.98 -10.54 -5.47
CA THR A 105 -3.26 -10.42 -4.18
C THR A 105 -1.89 -9.76 -4.37
N ASP A 106 -1.14 -10.16 -5.40
CA ASP A 106 0.16 -9.56 -5.71
C ASP A 106 0.03 -8.08 -6.12
N LYS A 107 -0.99 -7.72 -6.91
CA LYS A 107 -1.27 -6.32 -7.28
C LYS A 107 -1.56 -5.46 -6.04
N LEU A 108 -2.38 -5.95 -5.11
CA LEU A 108 -2.70 -5.23 -3.88
C LEU A 108 -1.46 -5.06 -2.98
N LYS A 109 -0.63 -6.10 -2.83
CA LYS A 109 0.66 -5.99 -2.11
C LYS A 109 1.60 -4.95 -2.73
N GLY A 110 1.64 -4.89 -4.07
CA GLY A 110 2.38 -3.86 -4.80
C GLY A 110 1.90 -2.45 -4.49
N ILE A 111 0.58 -2.25 -4.44
CA ILE A 111 -0.01 -0.94 -4.08
C ILE A 111 0.34 -0.54 -2.64
N ILE A 112 0.25 -1.46 -1.68
CA ILE A 112 0.66 -1.19 -0.28
C ILE A 112 2.12 -0.73 -0.24
N THR A 113 2.99 -1.46 -0.94
CA THR A 113 4.41 -1.17 -1.07
C THR A 113 4.65 0.24 -1.63
N GLU A 114 4.10 0.55 -2.81
CA GLU A 114 4.25 1.85 -3.45
C GLU A 114 3.72 2.99 -2.56
N THR A 115 2.59 2.77 -1.89
CA THR A 115 1.98 3.74 -0.99
C THR A 115 2.88 4.06 0.20
N ILE A 116 3.43 3.03 0.84
CA ILE A 116 4.35 3.19 1.97
C ILE A 116 5.64 3.89 1.53
N GLU A 117 6.22 3.50 0.39
CA GLU A 117 7.42 4.16 -0.14
C GLU A 117 7.19 5.64 -0.43
N GLN A 118 6.06 5.98 -1.06
CA GLN A 118 5.69 7.37 -1.32
C GLN A 118 5.43 8.13 -0.02
N PHE A 119 4.79 7.49 0.95
CA PHE A 119 4.56 8.08 2.27
C PHE A 119 5.88 8.41 2.98
N VAL A 120 6.82 7.46 3.04
CA VAL A 120 8.15 7.68 3.64
C VAL A 120 8.90 8.83 2.97
N LYS A 121 8.83 8.95 1.63
CA LYS A 121 9.48 10.06 0.89
C LYS A 121 8.89 11.43 1.23
N LYS A 122 7.64 11.48 1.71
CA LYS A 122 6.96 12.72 2.11
C LYS A 122 7.25 13.12 3.57
N LEU A 123 7.78 12.21 4.40
CA LEU A 123 8.12 12.47 5.79
C LEU A 123 9.43 13.24 5.91
#